data_AF-A0A5R8NS07-F1
#
_entry.id   AF-A0A5R8NS07-F1
#
_cell.length_a   1.000
_cell.length_b   1.000
_cell.length_c   1.000
_cell.angle_alpha   90.00
_cell.angle_beta   90.00
_cell.angle_gamma   90.00
#
_symmetry.space_group_name_H-M   'P 1'
#
loop_
_entity.id
_entity.type
_entity.pdbx_description
1 polymer ?
#
loop_
_entity_poly.entity_id
_entity_poly.type
_entity_poly.pdbx_seq_one_letter_code
_entity_poly.pdbx_strand_id
1 'polypeptide(L)'
;MRWDSRDRRDDLVSTSAVKLPPIVIMSRLCIPSDILGELELAELKRILYTLLVALTCTSCAHDEASSEASASGVASDMPKVAVPVGTAPSVYEQVERGIEIDPCLQLSDKIVDRAGFDPGTRRRRDSVLEQNSPYSFIGCHFQFKEENGTGQHYNRGVTVMSSNIQLLKLRERYVGSSTEIELSGRSGFKYTVYQGSDEECHIALESSDGVLDIGKTASSPAAGEGEACVRIEEVAKMLADSLPN
;
A
#
# COMPACT_ATOMS: atom_id res chain seq x y z
N MET A 1 -11.11 27.90 61.39
CA MET A 1 -11.68 26.62 60.91
C MET A 1 -10.54 25.63 60.82
N ARG A 2 -10.61 24.55 61.60
CA ARG A 2 -9.54 23.59 61.90
C ARG A 2 -10.00 22.25 61.34
N TRP A 3 -9.34 21.75 60.31
CA TRP A 3 -9.61 20.43 59.74
C TRP A 3 -8.56 19.45 60.27
N ASP A 4 -9.08 18.47 60.99
CA ASP A 4 -8.35 17.43 61.72
C ASP A 4 -8.02 16.26 60.79
N SER A 5 -6.87 15.65 61.03
CA SER A 5 -6.29 14.54 60.27
C SER A 5 -6.24 13.30 61.15
N ARG A 6 -7.03 12.25 60.83
CA ARG A 6 -6.95 10.84 61.25
C ARG A 6 -8.31 10.18 60.98
N ASP A 7 -8.49 8.92 60.64
CA ASP A 7 -7.68 7.69 60.66
C ASP A 7 -8.55 6.61 59.96
N ARG A 8 -7.91 5.50 59.57
CA ARG A 8 -8.45 4.18 59.19
C ARG A 8 -8.99 3.98 57.79
N ARG A 9 -8.80 2.80 57.19
CA ARG A 9 -7.81 1.70 57.25
C ARG A 9 -8.42 0.67 56.29
N ASP A 10 -7.58 0.10 55.46
CA ASP A 10 -7.57 -1.30 55.03
C ASP A 10 -8.91 -1.97 54.71
N ASP A 11 -9.23 -2.10 53.42
CA ASP A 11 -9.98 -3.25 52.91
C ASP A 11 -9.34 -3.77 51.62
N LEU A 12 -8.38 -4.68 51.87
CA LEU A 12 -8.12 -5.94 51.18
C LEU A 12 -8.57 -6.08 49.72
N VAL A 13 -7.58 -5.92 48.85
CA VAL A 13 -7.52 -6.45 47.49
C VAL A 13 -7.63 -7.99 47.51
N SER A 14 -8.72 -8.52 46.97
CA SER A 14 -8.86 -9.95 46.67
C SER A 14 -8.37 -10.21 45.24
N THR A 15 -7.08 -10.54 45.09
CA THR A 15 -6.52 -11.08 43.85
C THR A 15 -6.84 -12.57 43.75
N SER A 16 -7.78 -12.93 42.87
CA SER A 16 -7.95 -14.31 42.43
C SER A 16 -6.74 -14.75 41.60
N ALA A 17 -5.92 -15.62 42.17
CA ALA A 17 -4.84 -16.30 41.47
C ALA A 17 -5.42 -17.35 40.52
N VAL A 18 -5.41 -17.07 39.21
CA VAL A 18 -5.68 -18.06 38.17
C VAL A 18 -4.44 -18.97 38.07
N LYS A 19 -4.62 -20.22 38.49
CA LYS A 19 -3.62 -21.29 38.42
C LYS A 19 -3.48 -21.74 36.97
N LEU A 20 -2.48 -21.21 36.28
CA LEU A 20 -2.09 -21.68 34.94
C LEU A 20 -1.48 -23.09 35.02
N PRO A 21 -1.80 -23.99 34.08
CA PRO A 21 -1.18 -25.32 34.00
C PRO A 21 0.30 -25.22 33.56
N PRO A 22 1.11 -26.23 33.90
CA PRO A 22 2.54 -26.25 33.57
C PRO A 22 2.76 -26.24 32.06
N ILE A 23 3.60 -25.30 31.62
CA ILE A 23 4.17 -25.25 30.26
C ILE A 23 5.08 -26.47 30.11
N VAL A 24 4.65 -27.44 29.30
CA VAL A 24 5.50 -28.52 28.81
C VAL A 24 6.43 -27.90 27.77
N ILE A 25 7.67 -27.64 28.18
CA ILE A 25 8.76 -27.29 27.27
C ILE A 25 9.08 -28.57 26.47
N MET A 26 8.51 -28.69 25.27
CA MET A 26 8.96 -29.70 24.32
C MET A 26 10.37 -29.33 23.87
N SER A 27 11.30 -30.14 24.38
CA SER A 27 12.70 -30.22 24.00
C SER A 27 12.90 -30.19 22.49
N ARG A 28 13.89 -29.37 22.11
CA ARG A 28 14.70 -29.40 20.89
C ARG A 28 14.60 -30.74 20.13
N LEU A 29 13.96 -30.71 18.96
CA LEU A 29 14.28 -31.65 17.89
C LEU A 29 15.66 -31.29 17.35
N CYS A 30 16.66 -32.06 17.77
CA CYS A 30 17.92 -32.17 17.05
C CYS A 30 17.61 -32.76 15.66
N ILE A 31 17.69 -31.92 14.63
CA ILE A 31 17.79 -32.39 13.25
C ILE A 31 19.25 -32.83 13.06
N PRO A 32 19.53 -34.09 12.68
CA PRO A 32 20.89 -34.51 12.37
C PRO A 32 21.40 -33.73 11.16
N SER A 33 22.50 -33.01 11.38
CA SER A 33 23.29 -32.37 10.32
C SER A 33 24.23 -33.42 9.74
N ASP A 34 23.74 -34.31 8.88
CA ASP A 34 24.58 -35.24 8.12
C ASP A 34 23.79 -35.84 6.94
N ILE A 35 23.54 -35.06 5.88
CA ILE A 35 23.49 -35.56 4.49
C ILE A 35 24.02 -34.42 3.59
N LEU A 36 25.34 -34.22 3.63
CA LEU A 36 26.10 -33.57 2.58
C LEU A 36 26.38 -34.63 1.51
N GLY A 37 25.51 -34.70 0.51
CA GLY A 37 25.85 -35.28 -0.78
C GLY A 37 26.46 -34.19 -1.64
N GLU A 38 27.79 -34.19 -1.75
CA GLU A 38 28.53 -33.41 -2.73
C GLU A 38 28.02 -33.73 -4.14
N LEU A 39 27.46 -32.72 -4.81
CA LEU A 39 27.24 -32.72 -6.25
C LEU A 39 27.87 -31.44 -6.79
N GLU A 40 29.00 -31.65 -7.48
CA GLU A 40 29.89 -30.65 -8.05
C GLU A 40 29.15 -29.60 -8.89
N LEU A 41 28.97 -28.41 -8.32
CA LEU A 41 28.41 -27.24 -9.00
C LEU A 41 29.46 -26.45 -9.81
N ALA A 42 30.62 -27.06 -10.10
CA ALA A 42 31.76 -26.41 -10.74
C ALA A 42 31.96 -26.77 -12.23
N GLU A 43 31.40 -27.89 -12.71
CA GLU A 43 31.58 -28.32 -14.11
C GLU A 43 30.41 -27.91 -15.05
N LEU A 44 29.25 -27.52 -14.51
CA LEU A 44 28.09 -27.15 -15.35
C LEU A 44 28.15 -25.74 -15.96
N LYS A 45 29.11 -24.89 -15.54
CA LYS A 45 29.26 -23.51 -16.02
C LYS A 45 30.15 -23.37 -17.26
N ARG A 46 30.78 -24.45 -17.73
CA ARG A 46 31.67 -24.40 -18.91
C ARG A 46 31.01 -24.83 -20.22
N ILE A 47 29.83 -25.45 -20.19
CA ILE A 47 29.16 -25.95 -21.40
C ILE A 47 28.09 -24.99 -21.95
N LEU A 48 27.62 -24.02 -21.16
CA LEU A 48 26.58 -23.07 -21.61
C LEU A 48 27.10 -21.76 -22.24
N TYR A 49 28.41 -21.59 -22.41
CA TYR A 49 29.02 -20.33 -22.88
C TYR A 49 29.63 -20.38 -24.29
N THR A 50 29.32 -21.42 -25.07
CA THR A 50 29.87 -21.60 -26.43
C THR A 50 28.81 -21.94 -27.47
N LEU A 51 27.67 -21.23 -27.48
CA LEU A 51 26.79 -21.24 -28.65
C LEU A 51 25.84 -20.02 -28.65
N LEU A 52 26.29 -18.89 -29.21
CA LEU A 52 25.51 -18.12 -30.19
C LEU A 52 26.39 -17.00 -30.77
N VAL A 53 26.91 -17.27 -31.98
CA VAL A 53 27.66 -16.33 -32.81
C VAL A 53 26.70 -15.74 -33.85
N ALA A 54 26.73 -14.41 -33.95
CA ALA A 54 26.43 -13.55 -35.10
C ALA A 54 25.11 -13.76 -35.87
N LEU A 55 24.29 -12.70 -35.93
CA LEU A 55 23.64 -12.32 -37.19
C LEU A 55 23.56 -10.79 -37.33
N THR A 56 23.81 -10.36 -38.56
CA THR A 56 24.30 -9.06 -39.00
C THR A 56 23.21 -8.04 -39.35
N CYS A 57 23.65 -6.78 -39.40
CA CYS A 57 22.99 -5.57 -39.93
C CYS A 57 22.03 -5.79 -41.11
N THR A 58 20.91 -5.05 -41.11
CA THR A 58 20.32 -4.52 -42.35
C THR A 58 19.63 -3.18 -42.09
N SER A 59 20.08 -2.19 -42.86
CA SER A 59 19.59 -0.82 -42.97
C SER A 59 18.16 -0.78 -43.55
N CYS A 60 17.37 0.23 -43.19
CA CYS A 60 16.73 1.12 -44.17
C CYS A 60 16.26 2.40 -43.45
N ALA A 61 16.82 3.52 -43.89
CA ALA A 61 16.25 4.84 -43.68
C ALA A 61 14.98 4.97 -44.53
N HIS A 62 13.95 5.66 -44.02
CA HIS A 62 12.99 6.32 -44.90
C HIS A 62 12.39 7.56 -44.24
N ASP A 63 12.70 8.67 -44.92
CA ASP A 63 12.03 9.96 -45.10
C ASP A 63 11.14 10.57 -44.01
N GLU A 64 11.59 11.75 -43.60
CA GLU A 64 10.73 12.84 -43.15
C GLU A 64 9.68 13.18 -44.21
N ALA A 65 8.42 13.05 -43.83
CA ALA A 65 7.34 13.80 -44.45
C ALA A 65 6.70 14.67 -43.38
N SER A 66 7.03 15.96 -43.44
CA SER A 66 6.36 17.03 -42.74
C SER A 66 4.85 16.97 -43.03
N SER A 67 4.05 16.84 -41.98
CA SER A 67 2.62 17.12 -42.00
C SER A 67 2.32 18.01 -40.81
N GLU A 68 2.35 19.32 -41.07
CA GLU A 68 1.69 20.33 -40.25
C GLU A 68 0.17 20.07 -40.28
N ALA A 69 -0.28 19.17 -39.42
CA ALA A 69 -1.68 19.12 -39.03
C ALA A 69 -1.86 20.11 -37.88
N SER A 70 -2.57 21.21 -38.15
CA SER A 70 -3.10 22.12 -37.14
C SER A 70 -4.00 21.33 -36.19
N ALA A 71 -3.43 20.90 -35.06
CA ALA A 71 -4.19 20.38 -33.94
C ALA A 71 -4.86 21.56 -33.24
N SER A 72 -6.15 21.73 -33.50
CA SER A 72 -7.03 22.52 -32.65
C SER A 72 -6.94 21.94 -31.24
N GLY A 73 -6.21 22.62 -30.36
CA GLY A 73 -5.95 22.19 -29.00
C GLY A 73 -7.26 22.15 -28.22
N VAL A 74 -7.89 20.97 -28.18
CA VAL A 74 -8.74 20.61 -27.05
C VAL A 74 -7.78 20.60 -25.87
N ALA A 75 -7.85 21.63 -25.02
CA ALA A 75 -7.12 21.66 -23.77
C ALA A 75 -7.46 20.37 -23.03
N SER A 76 -6.52 19.43 -23.02
CA SER A 76 -6.64 18.21 -22.24
C SER A 76 -6.72 18.68 -20.80
N ASP A 77 -7.88 18.47 -20.17
CA ASP A 77 -8.16 18.79 -18.77
C ASP A 77 -7.41 17.79 -17.87
N MET A 78 -6.11 17.64 -18.12
CA MET A 78 -5.24 16.80 -17.32
C MET A 78 -5.15 17.43 -15.93
N PRO A 79 -5.31 16.61 -14.87
CA PRO A 79 -5.10 17.06 -13.51
C PRO A 79 -3.77 17.81 -13.38
N LYS A 80 -3.79 18.97 -12.72
CA LYS A 80 -2.53 19.63 -12.34
C LYS A 80 -1.80 18.73 -11.34
N VAL A 81 -0.56 18.39 -11.68
CA VAL A 81 0.33 17.52 -10.90
C VAL A 81 1.61 18.29 -10.54
N ALA A 82 1.87 18.48 -9.25
CA ALA A 82 2.97 19.32 -8.75
C ALA A 82 4.33 18.65 -8.94
N VAL A 83 4.37 17.33 -8.80
CA VAL A 83 5.58 16.51 -8.94
C VAL A 83 5.34 15.50 -10.05
N PRO A 84 6.06 15.60 -11.19
CA PRO A 84 6.01 14.58 -12.22
C PRO A 84 6.38 13.22 -11.62
N VAL A 85 5.54 12.22 -11.87
CA VAL A 85 5.82 10.82 -11.56
C VAL A 85 6.00 10.07 -12.86
N GLY A 86 6.93 9.10 -12.88
CA GLY A 86 7.09 8.21 -14.03
C GLY A 86 5.83 7.37 -14.26
N THR A 87 5.69 6.81 -15.46
CA THR A 87 4.62 5.84 -15.78
C THR A 87 4.79 4.55 -14.97
N ALA A 88 3.70 3.79 -14.83
CA ALA A 88 3.77 2.45 -14.26
C ALA A 88 4.78 1.59 -15.05
N PRO A 89 5.63 0.78 -14.39
CA PRO A 89 6.47 -0.21 -15.05
C PRO A 89 5.69 -1.14 -15.99
N SER A 90 6.23 -1.47 -17.17
CA SER A 90 5.54 -2.30 -18.17
C SER A 90 5.26 -3.74 -17.72
N VAL A 91 5.88 -4.21 -16.63
CA VAL A 91 5.57 -5.51 -16.02
C VAL A 91 4.08 -5.58 -15.59
N TYR A 92 3.47 -4.43 -15.29
CA TYR A 92 2.04 -4.31 -14.97
C TYR A 92 1.11 -4.40 -16.18
N GLU A 93 1.64 -4.42 -17.42
CA GLU A 93 0.85 -4.65 -18.64
C GLU A 93 0.78 -6.14 -19.00
N GLN A 94 1.61 -6.99 -18.36
CA GLN A 94 1.70 -8.43 -18.66
C GLN A 94 0.71 -9.28 -17.83
N VAL A 95 -0.06 -8.66 -16.94
CA VAL A 95 -1.13 -9.30 -16.17
C VAL A 95 -2.42 -9.35 -17.00
N GLU A 96 -3.10 -10.50 -16.99
CA GLU A 96 -4.33 -10.77 -17.79
C GLU A 96 -5.45 -9.72 -17.65
N ARG A 97 -5.46 -8.97 -16.53
CA ARG A 97 -6.24 -7.74 -16.37
C ARG A 97 -5.28 -6.63 -15.95
N GLY A 98 -5.02 -5.73 -16.89
CA GLY A 98 -4.29 -4.49 -16.65
C GLY A 98 -5.06 -3.58 -15.68
N ILE A 99 -4.34 -2.61 -15.12
CA ILE A 99 -4.92 -1.60 -14.24
C ILE A 99 -4.96 -0.29 -15.02
N GLU A 100 -6.15 0.24 -15.26
CA GLU A 100 -6.37 1.49 -16.01
C GLU A 100 -6.35 2.71 -15.09
N ILE A 101 -6.75 2.52 -13.83
CA ILE A 101 -6.76 3.56 -12.81
C ILE A 101 -5.35 3.68 -12.24
N ASP A 102 -4.64 4.74 -12.62
CA ASP A 102 -3.38 5.16 -12.00
C ASP A 102 -3.64 6.37 -11.08
N PRO A 103 -3.82 6.15 -9.75
CA PRO A 103 -4.06 7.25 -8.81
C PRO A 103 -2.95 8.30 -8.81
N CYS A 104 -1.73 7.92 -9.19
CA CYS A 104 -0.58 8.81 -9.16
C CYS A 104 -0.59 9.82 -10.30
N LEU A 105 -1.23 9.48 -11.42
CA LEU A 105 -1.45 10.36 -12.56
C LEU A 105 -2.81 11.06 -12.53
N GLN A 106 -3.83 10.40 -11.98
CA GLN A 106 -5.22 10.88 -12.05
C GLN A 106 -5.63 11.77 -10.88
N LEU A 107 -5.00 11.64 -9.69
CA LEU A 107 -5.30 12.53 -8.57
C LEU A 107 -4.70 13.93 -8.79
N SER A 108 -5.58 14.93 -8.87
CA SER A 108 -5.18 16.33 -8.93
C SER A 108 -4.60 16.82 -7.60
N ASP A 109 -3.64 17.74 -7.67
CA ASP A 109 -3.08 18.37 -6.47
C ASP A 109 -4.17 19.03 -5.61
N LYS A 110 -5.20 19.60 -6.25
CA LYS A 110 -6.30 20.29 -5.57
C LYS A 110 -7.10 19.36 -4.66
N ILE A 111 -7.33 18.11 -5.09
CA ILE A 111 -8.07 17.13 -4.29
C ILE A 111 -7.18 16.60 -3.17
N VAL A 112 -5.91 16.31 -3.45
CA VAL A 112 -4.93 15.88 -2.44
C VAL A 112 -4.76 16.93 -1.34
N ASP A 113 -4.62 18.19 -1.75
CA ASP A 113 -4.47 19.34 -0.85
C ASP A 113 -5.69 19.53 0.06
N ARG A 114 -6.90 19.41 -0.52
CA ARG A 114 -8.19 19.48 0.19
C ARG A 114 -8.37 18.33 1.17
N ALA A 115 -7.89 17.13 0.82
CA ALA A 115 -7.91 15.97 1.69
C ALA A 115 -6.92 16.07 2.88
N GLY A 116 -6.07 17.11 2.91
CA GLY A 116 -5.16 17.39 4.02
C GLY A 116 -3.72 16.89 3.81
N PHE A 117 -3.38 16.47 2.60
CA PHE A 117 -2.06 15.94 2.27
C PHE A 117 -1.27 16.94 1.41
N ASP A 118 0.05 16.79 1.40
CA ASP A 118 0.93 17.64 0.60
C ASP A 118 1.14 17.05 -0.81
N PRO A 119 0.58 17.65 -1.88
CA PRO A 119 0.81 17.18 -3.25
C PRO A 119 2.27 17.23 -3.68
N GLY A 120 3.11 18.05 -3.04
CA GLY A 120 4.56 18.11 -3.24
C GLY A 120 5.31 16.86 -2.76
N THR A 121 4.65 16.00 -1.99
CA THR A 121 5.23 14.74 -1.47
C THR A 121 4.81 13.50 -2.25
N ARG A 122 4.10 13.69 -3.36
CA ARG A 122 3.63 12.64 -4.27
C ARG A 122 4.75 11.66 -4.61
N ARG A 123 4.54 10.38 -4.30
CA ARG A 123 5.48 9.29 -4.61
C ARG A 123 4.75 8.06 -5.09
N ARG A 124 5.29 7.45 -6.14
CA ARG A 124 4.77 6.20 -6.71
C ARG A 124 4.92 5.03 -5.74
N ARG A 125 3.89 4.18 -5.69
CA ARG A 125 3.80 2.99 -4.83
C ARG A 125 3.23 1.83 -5.62
N ASP A 126 4.10 1.21 -6.41
CA ASP A 126 3.72 0.08 -7.25
C ASP A 126 4.34 -1.21 -6.70
N SER A 127 3.64 -2.33 -6.82
CA SER A 127 4.16 -3.66 -6.49
C SER A 127 3.48 -4.78 -7.28
N VAL A 128 4.25 -5.83 -7.61
CA VAL A 128 3.73 -7.09 -8.15
C VAL A 128 3.94 -8.19 -7.12
N LEU A 129 2.93 -9.02 -6.88
CA LEU A 129 3.05 -10.21 -6.02
C LEU A 129 3.25 -11.48 -6.86
N GLU A 130 4.43 -11.66 -7.45
CA GLU A 130 4.67 -12.73 -8.44
C GLU A 130 4.58 -14.18 -7.90
N GLN A 131 4.71 -14.38 -6.58
CA GLN A 131 5.01 -15.72 -6.08
C GLN A 131 3.86 -16.72 -6.14
N ASN A 132 2.57 -16.33 -6.15
CA ASN A 132 1.44 -17.29 -6.17
C ASN A 132 0.10 -16.72 -6.68
N SER A 133 0.04 -15.46 -7.11
CA SER A 133 -1.17 -14.87 -7.68
C SER A 133 -0.77 -13.64 -8.50
N PRO A 134 -1.26 -13.45 -9.72
CA PRO A 134 -0.80 -12.37 -10.59
C PRO A 134 -1.44 -11.03 -10.18
N TYR A 135 -1.24 -10.62 -8.92
CA TYR A 135 -1.75 -9.37 -8.40
C TYR A 135 -0.76 -8.26 -8.63
N SER A 136 -1.27 -7.20 -9.24
CA SER A 136 -0.56 -5.97 -9.47
C SER A 136 -1.22 -4.88 -8.65
N PHE A 137 -0.39 -3.97 -8.17
CA PHE A 137 -0.83 -2.77 -7.50
C PHE A 137 -0.09 -1.59 -8.10
N ILE A 138 -0.84 -0.57 -8.50
CA ILE A 138 -0.28 0.71 -8.89
C ILE A 138 -0.92 1.78 -8.03
N GLY A 139 -0.11 2.75 -7.60
CA GLY A 139 -0.60 3.66 -6.59
C GLY A 139 0.28 4.84 -6.30
N CYS A 140 -0.24 5.67 -5.41
CA CYS A 140 0.41 6.90 -5.00
C CYS A 140 0.35 7.08 -3.50
N HIS A 141 1.42 7.66 -2.96
CA HIS A 141 1.52 8.05 -1.57
C HIS A 141 1.72 9.56 -1.45
N PHE A 142 1.05 10.16 -0.49
CA PHE A 142 1.18 11.56 -0.10
C PHE A 142 1.32 11.65 1.41
N GLN A 143 2.27 12.43 1.89
CA GLN A 143 2.44 12.72 3.31
C GLN A 143 1.43 13.79 3.74
N PHE A 144 1.15 13.87 5.04
CA PHE A 144 0.46 15.04 5.59
C PHE A 144 1.26 16.32 5.30
N LYS A 145 0.55 17.45 5.17
CA LYS A 145 1.18 18.76 5.28
C LYS A 145 1.83 18.81 6.66
N GLU A 146 3.17 18.98 6.71
CA GLU A 146 3.93 18.93 7.97
C GLU A 146 3.23 19.75 9.06
N GLU A 147 2.74 19.10 10.11
CA GLU A 147 2.07 19.79 11.21
C GLU A 147 3.01 20.04 12.39
N ASN A 148 4.13 19.32 12.46
CA ASN A 148 5.04 19.38 13.59
C ASN A 148 6.41 19.77 13.05
N GLY A 149 6.85 21.00 13.29
CA GLY A 149 8.13 21.60 12.84
C GLY A 149 9.41 20.93 13.36
N THR A 150 9.39 19.60 13.54
CA THR A 150 10.50 18.75 13.96
C THR A 150 11.24 18.10 12.78
N GLY A 151 10.75 18.26 11.54
CA GLY A 151 11.38 17.73 10.33
C GLY A 151 11.49 16.20 10.28
N GLN A 152 10.76 15.48 11.15
CA GLN A 152 10.71 14.02 11.12
C GLN A 152 9.57 13.54 10.23
N HIS A 153 9.94 13.03 9.05
CA HIS A 153 9.05 12.33 8.14
C HIS A 153 8.71 10.95 8.70
N TYR A 154 7.77 10.88 9.64
CA TYR A 154 7.13 9.60 9.95
C TYR A 154 6.35 9.13 8.71
N ASN A 155 6.13 7.81 8.55
CA ASN A 155 5.24 7.24 7.53
C ASN A 155 3.78 7.64 7.83
N ARG A 156 3.47 8.93 7.81
CA ARG A 156 2.16 9.51 8.08
C ARG A 156 1.66 10.11 6.78
N GLY A 157 0.60 9.54 6.25
CA GLY A 157 0.07 9.96 4.97
C GLY A 157 -1.10 9.13 4.52
N VAL A 158 -1.45 9.30 3.26
CA VAL A 158 -2.42 8.47 2.54
C VAL A 158 -1.74 7.76 1.39
N THR A 159 -2.10 6.50 1.23
CA THR A 159 -1.74 5.65 0.11
C THR A 159 -3.02 5.29 -0.63
N VAL A 160 -3.06 5.57 -1.93
CA VAL A 160 -4.19 5.22 -2.82
C VAL A 160 -3.68 4.23 -3.84
N MET A 161 -4.24 3.02 -3.86
CA MET A 161 -3.79 1.92 -4.70
C MET A 161 -4.96 1.39 -5.52
N SER A 162 -4.74 1.21 -6.82
CA SER A 162 -5.60 0.39 -7.66
C SER A 162 -4.95 -0.98 -7.83
N SER A 163 -5.76 -2.04 -7.82
CA SER A 163 -5.29 -3.41 -7.98
C SER A 163 -6.27 -4.27 -8.76
N ASN A 164 -5.75 -5.32 -9.40
CA ASN A 164 -6.55 -6.32 -10.09
C ASN A 164 -7.09 -7.44 -9.17
N ILE A 165 -7.06 -7.22 -7.86
CA ILE A 165 -7.64 -8.12 -6.86
C ILE A 165 -9.16 -8.00 -6.89
N GLN A 166 -9.87 -9.13 -6.74
CA GLN A 166 -11.31 -9.09 -6.53
C GLN A 166 -11.62 -8.67 -5.09
N LEU A 167 -12.55 -7.73 -4.90
CA LEU A 167 -12.93 -7.22 -3.57
C LEU A 167 -13.27 -8.34 -2.58
N LEU A 168 -13.95 -9.40 -3.02
CA LEU A 168 -14.28 -10.56 -2.18
C LEU A 168 -13.03 -11.25 -1.61
N LYS A 169 -11.97 -11.41 -2.42
CA LYS A 169 -10.71 -12.03 -1.96
C LYS A 169 -10.00 -11.17 -0.93
N LEU A 170 -10.07 -9.85 -1.07
CA LEU A 170 -9.52 -8.94 -0.08
C LEU A 170 -10.37 -8.98 1.22
N ARG A 171 -11.70 -9.05 1.10
CA ARG A 171 -12.63 -9.19 2.23
C ARG A 171 -12.34 -10.45 3.05
N GLU A 172 -12.12 -11.59 2.38
CA GLU A 172 -11.78 -12.86 3.04
C GLU A 172 -10.51 -12.78 3.89
N ARG A 173 -9.52 -11.97 3.48
CA ARG A 173 -8.27 -11.77 4.24
C ARG A 173 -8.50 -11.07 5.58
N TYR A 174 -9.50 -10.19 5.66
CA TYR A 174 -9.79 -9.36 6.83
C TYR A 174 -11.13 -9.73 7.48
N VAL A 175 -11.57 -10.98 7.28
CA VAL A 175 -12.76 -11.52 7.94
C VAL A 175 -12.66 -11.33 9.45
N GLY A 176 -13.72 -10.75 10.03
CA GLY A 176 -13.82 -10.51 11.47
C GLY A 176 -13.18 -9.22 11.98
N SER A 177 -12.43 -8.49 11.14
CA SER A 177 -11.89 -7.15 11.46
C SER A 177 -12.30 -6.08 10.44
N SER A 178 -13.24 -6.40 9.55
CA SER A 178 -13.78 -5.50 8.54
C SER A 178 -15.20 -5.02 8.87
N THR A 179 -15.53 -3.78 8.46
CA THR A 179 -16.89 -3.21 8.50
C THR A 179 -17.32 -2.85 7.10
N GLU A 180 -18.47 -3.35 6.63
CA GLU A 180 -19.00 -3.00 5.30
C GLU A 180 -19.35 -1.51 5.24
N ILE A 181 -19.07 -0.89 4.08
CA ILE A 181 -19.36 0.51 3.80
C ILE A 181 -19.79 0.68 2.34
N GLU A 182 -20.42 1.81 2.05
CA GLU A 182 -20.67 2.26 0.68
C GLU A 182 -20.20 3.72 0.56
N LEU A 183 -19.29 3.99 -0.38
CA LEU A 183 -18.80 5.33 -0.65
C LEU A 183 -18.83 5.59 -2.15
N SER A 184 -19.35 6.75 -2.55
CA SER A 184 -19.32 7.18 -3.95
C SER A 184 -20.02 6.20 -4.92
N GLY A 185 -21.04 5.50 -4.44
CA GLY A 185 -21.76 4.45 -5.18
C GLY A 185 -20.98 3.14 -5.33
N ARG A 186 -19.85 2.99 -4.64
CA ARG A 186 -19.02 1.78 -4.63
C ARG A 186 -19.23 1.02 -3.33
N SER A 187 -19.54 -0.25 -3.44
CA SER A 187 -19.56 -1.16 -2.29
C SER A 187 -18.12 -1.44 -1.84
N GLY A 188 -17.92 -1.62 -0.54
CA GLY A 188 -16.59 -1.81 0.02
C GLY A 188 -16.60 -2.18 1.48
N PHE A 189 -15.42 -2.18 2.09
CA PHE A 189 -15.28 -2.37 3.53
C PHE A 189 -14.08 -1.61 4.07
N LYS A 190 -14.20 -1.20 5.34
CA LYS A 190 -13.15 -0.62 6.14
C LYS A 190 -12.45 -1.70 6.95
N TYR A 191 -11.12 -1.67 7.05
CA TYR A 191 -10.33 -2.58 7.87
C TYR A 191 -9.08 -1.89 8.43
N THR A 192 -8.51 -2.47 9.48
CA THR A 192 -7.28 -1.96 10.12
C THR A 192 -6.17 -3.00 10.04
N VAL A 193 -4.94 -2.55 9.81
CA VAL A 193 -3.73 -3.36 9.82
C VAL A 193 -2.76 -2.78 10.84
N TYR A 194 -2.12 -3.66 11.61
CA TYR A 194 -1.07 -3.28 12.55
C TYR A 194 0.26 -3.87 12.09
N GLN A 195 1.26 -3.01 11.89
CA GLN A 195 2.62 -3.40 11.52
C GLN A 195 3.61 -2.91 12.58
N GLY A 196 3.86 -3.74 13.58
CA GLY A 196 4.67 -3.33 14.75
C GLY A 196 3.96 -2.23 15.53
N SER A 197 4.51 -1.02 15.53
CA SER A 197 3.91 0.17 16.16
C SER A 197 3.08 1.03 15.21
N ASP A 198 3.07 0.70 13.92
CA ASP A 198 2.33 1.47 12.92
C ASP A 198 0.90 0.95 12.81
N GLU A 199 -0.06 1.86 12.86
CA GLU A 199 -1.46 1.61 12.58
C GLU A 199 -1.81 2.12 11.18
N GLU A 200 -2.47 1.28 10.40
CA GLU A 200 -3.01 1.63 9.10
C GLU A 200 -4.51 1.37 9.08
N CYS A 201 -5.27 2.34 8.60
CA CYS A 201 -6.70 2.20 8.40
C CYS A 201 -7.02 2.33 6.93
N HIS A 202 -7.69 1.32 6.39
CA HIS A 202 -7.93 1.17 4.97
C HIS A 202 -9.41 1.18 4.66
N ILE A 203 -9.73 1.69 3.49
CA ILE A 203 -11.01 1.56 2.83
C ILE A 203 -10.77 0.93 1.46
N ALA A 204 -11.27 -0.30 1.29
CA ALA A 204 -11.27 -0.98 0.01
C ALA A 204 -12.64 -0.84 -0.65
N LEU A 205 -12.66 -0.28 -1.85
CA LEU A 205 -13.85 -0.06 -2.67
C LEU A 205 -13.77 -0.89 -3.95
N GLU A 206 -14.92 -1.33 -4.45
CA GLU A 206 -15.04 -1.91 -5.78
C GLU A 206 -14.62 -0.90 -6.86
N SER A 207 -13.95 -1.40 -7.91
CA SER A 207 -13.55 -0.62 -9.08
C SER A 207 -13.52 -1.49 -10.32
N SER A 208 -13.59 -0.89 -11.51
CA SER A 208 -13.48 -1.51 -12.84
C SER A 208 -12.36 -2.55 -12.93
N ASP A 209 -11.20 -2.20 -12.37
CA ASP A 209 -9.98 -2.99 -12.47
C ASP A 209 -9.92 -4.08 -11.40
N GLY A 210 -10.71 -3.95 -10.32
CA GLY A 210 -10.69 -4.84 -9.17
C GLY A 210 -11.03 -4.09 -7.88
N VAL A 211 -10.00 -3.56 -7.21
CA VAL A 211 -10.14 -2.83 -5.93
C VAL A 211 -9.38 -1.51 -5.98
N LEU A 212 -10.05 -0.45 -5.53
CA LEU A 212 -9.44 0.80 -5.11
C LEU A 212 -9.27 0.79 -3.59
N ASP A 213 -8.04 0.67 -3.10
CA ASP A 213 -7.71 0.70 -1.67
C ASP A 213 -7.13 2.07 -1.27
N ILE A 214 -7.70 2.66 -0.22
CA ILE A 214 -7.29 3.95 0.33
C ILE A 214 -6.89 3.75 1.79
N GLY A 215 -5.59 3.71 2.04
CA GLY A 215 -4.99 3.51 3.36
C GLY A 215 -4.44 4.80 3.93
N LYS A 216 -4.80 5.14 5.18
CA LYS A 216 -4.13 6.18 5.96
C LYS A 216 -3.25 5.52 7.01
N THR A 217 -1.99 5.93 7.07
CA THR A 217 -1.02 5.44 8.04
C THR A 217 -0.82 6.49 9.14
N ALA A 218 -0.82 6.05 10.39
CA ALA A 218 -0.37 6.82 11.54
C ALA A 218 0.84 6.11 12.17
N SER A 219 2.03 6.61 11.87
CA SER A 219 3.27 6.20 12.53
C SER A 219 3.72 7.32 13.47
N SER A 220 3.63 7.11 14.79
CA SER A 220 4.26 7.98 15.78
C SER A 220 4.31 7.28 17.14
N PRO A 221 5.39 7.40 17.93
CA PRO A 221 5.39 6.95 19.32
C PRO A 221 4.37 7.67 20.21
N ALA A 222 3.76 8.75 19.72
CA ALA A 222 2.69 9.51 20.37
C ALA A 222 1.33 9.37 19.66
N ALA A 223 1.22 8.57 18.58
CA ALA A 223 -0.07 8.32 17.95
C ALA A 223 -0.95 7.53 18.94
N GLY A 224 -2.15 8.05 19.21
CA GLY A 224 -3.16 7.29 19.93
C GLY A 224 -3.68 6.14 19.06
N GLU A 225 -4.11 5.06 19.70
CA GLU A 225 -4.88 4.00 19.03
C GLU A 225 -6.09 4.61 18.30
N GLY A 226 -6.30 4.22 17.04
CA GLY A 226 -7.39 4.69 16.19
C GLY A 226 -7.08 5.93 15.36
N GLU A 227 -5.91 6.56 15.54
CA GLU A 227 -5.53 7.82 14.86
C GLU A 227 -5.50 7.67 13.32
N ALA A 228 -5.11 6.48 12.84
CA ALA A 228 -5.13 6.14 11.42
C ALA A 228 -6.55 6.19 10.84
N CYS A 229 -7.55 5.74 11.60
CA CYS A 229 -8.94 5.72 11.19
C CYS A 229 -9.67 7.07 11.32
N VAL A 230 -9.09 8.06 12.01
CA VAL A 230 -9.70 9.39 12.11
C VAL A 230 -9.87 9.99 10.70
N ARG A 231 -11.12 10.35 10.37
CA ARG A 231 -11.52 10.96 9.08
C ARG A 231 -11.23 10.13 7.82
N ILE A 232 -10.91 8.84 7.93
CA ILE A 232 -10.55 8.04 6.74
C ILE A 232 -11.70 7.92 5.73
N GLU A 233 -12.96 7.83 6.18
CA GLU A 233 -14.13 7.76 5.29
C GLU A 233 -14.34 9.07 4.50
N GLU A 234 -14.11 10.22 5.14
CA GLU A 234 -14.18 11.53 4.49
C GLU A 234 -13.09 11.67 3.42
N VAL A 235 -11.85 11.30 3.78
CA VAL A 235 -10.69 11.31 2.87
C VAL A 235 -10.92 10.35 1.69
N ALA A 236 -11.32 9.11 1.98
CA ALA A 236 -11.55 8.09 0.97
C ALA A 236 -12.64 8.52 0.00
N LYS A 237 -13.74 9.10 0.49
CA LYS A 237 -14.79 9.65 -0.36
C LYS A 237 -14.25 10.74 -1.31
N MET A 238 -13.50 11.72 -0.82
CA MET A 238 -12.96 12.79 -1.67
C MET A 238 -12.05 12.26 -2.78
N LEU A 239 -11.21 11.27 -2.47
CA LEU A 239 -10.28 10.70 -3.42
C LEU A 239 -10.99 9.79 -4.43
N ALA A 240 -11.89 8.92 -3.96
CA ALA A 240 -12.67 8.02 -4.81
C ALA A 240 -13.61 8.77 -5.76
N ASP A 241 -14.24 9.87 -5.31
CA ASP A 241 -15.08 10.73 -6.17
C ASP A 241 -14.28 11.37 -7.32
N SER A 242 -12.96 11.47 -7.19
CA SER A 242 -12.08 12.08 -8.21
C SER A 242 -11.46 11.07 -9.18
N LEU A 243 -11.72 9.77 -8.98
CA LEU A 243 -11.21 8.67 -9.80
C LEU A 243 -12.36 8.00 -10.58
N PRO A 244 -12.09 7.51 -11.79
CA PRO A 244 -13.10 6.80 -12.59
C PRO A 244 -13.50 5.50 -11.90
N ASN A 245 -14.74 5.06 -12.14
CA ASN A 245 -15.32 3.85 -11.55
C ASN A 245 -15.08 2.63 -12.41
#